data_AF-A0A1A9IY31-F1
#
_entry.id   AF-A0A1A9IY31-F1
#
_cell.length_a   1.000
_cell.length_b   1.000
_cell.length_c   1.000
_cell.angle_alpha   90.00
_cell.angle_beta   90.00
_cell.angle_gamma   90.00
#
_symmetry.space_group_name_H-M   'P 1'
#
loop_
_entity.id
_entity.type
_entity.pdbx_description
1 polymer ?
#
loop_
_entity_poly.entity_id
_entity_poly.type
_entity_poly.pdbx_seq_one_letter_code
_entity_poly.pdbx_strand_id
1 'polypeptide(L)'
;MNENHPDQPAHSPSPDRPDQPDHRDRTAAPAPRRRRAGLVTGCAALLLALVGGTGYTVAVVRDADRSPGAPVWRMPKPAAAGQRQGAATGLKGMLLPYGTQEFVRGPDIGEFGADAELSGAQATELRKQALRNLPLSQRRQLAKEIDKQQVKGMAMRSYLSNGDAVGNAYYADHAFTVEIVLARMGSSRTVRSVAGFQQQLFEALKVFRAGPRIEGHKNARCFLPPTDSKEKLDAMTCSAYEGDVLVSATMQAAKPLDTKGAAEMLRDQLDRIKEPGQAV
;
A
#
# COMPACT_ATOMS: atom_id res chain seq x y z
N MET A 1 -97.08 21.01 -24.65
CA MET A 1 -97.33 21.38 -23.24
C MET A 1 -97.26 20.10 -22.40
N ASN A 2 -96.55 19.91 -21.30
CA ASN A 2 -95.56 20.63 -20.47
C ASN A 2 -94.81 19.50 -19.71
N GLU A 3 -93.47 19.43 -19.72
CA GLU A 3 -92.53 20.00 -18.72
C GLU A 3 -92.68 19.46 -17.28
N ASN A 4 -91.72 18.63 -16.82
CA ASN A 4 -90.61 19.09 -15.96
C ASN A 4 -89.65 17.93 -15.55
N HIS A 5 -88.35 18.23 -15.62
CA HIS A 5 -87.18 17.52 -15.06
C HIS A 5 -86.80 18.22 -13.72
N PRO A 6 -85.72 17.88 -12.96
CA PRO A 6 -84.85 16.69 -12.85
C PRO A 6 -84.60 16.26 -11.38
N ASP A 7 -83.83 15.18 -11.15
CA ASP A 7 -82.59 15.21 -10.33
C ASP A 7 -81.89 13.83 -10.32
N GLN A 8 -80.58 13.82 -10.63
CA GLN A 8 -79.63 12.68 -10.58
C GLN A 8 -78.84 12.75 -9.24
N PRO A 9 -78.04 11.73 -8.76
CA PRO A 9 -77.21 10.81 -9.56
C PRO A 9 -76.88 9.39 -8.98
N ALA A 10 -76.04 8.68 -9.73
CA ALA A 10 -74.89 7.86 -9.30
C ALA A 10 -74.96 6.31 -9.26
N HIS A 11 -73.95 5.74 -9.94
CA HIS A 11 -73.61 4.36 -10.22
C HIS A 11 -72.77 3.69 -9.11
N SER A 12 -73.16 2.47 -8.71
CA SER A 12 -72.45 1.16 -8.85
C SER A 12 -71.02 0.91 -8.28
N PRO A 13 -70.63 -0.37 -8.00
CA PRO A 13 -70.11 -0.76 -6.67
C PRO A 13 -68.76 -1.54 -6.58
N SER A 14 -68.26 -1.66 -5.32
CA SER A 14 -67.47 -2.76 -4.66
C SER A 14 -66.04 -3.13 -5.16
N PRO A 15 -65.17 -3.86 -4.39
CA PRO A 15 -65.40 -4.69 -3.18
C PRO A 15 -64.33 -4.61 -2.05
N ASP A 16 -64.58 -5.23 -0.87
CA ASP A 16 -63.55 -5.54 0.14
C ASP A 16 -63.70 -6.94 0.78
N ARG A 17 -62.54 -7.49 1.17
CA ARG A 17 -62.09 -8.89 1.47
C ARG A 17 -62.59 -9.48 2.82
N PRO A 18 -62.40 -10.81 3.14
CA PRO A 18 -61.08 -11.30 3.66
C PRO A 18 -60.69 -12.80 3.46
N ASP A 19 -59.37 -13.03 3.59
CA ASP A 19 -58.55 -14.13 4.18
C ASP A 19 -59.17 -15.51 4.52
N GLN A 20 -58.50 -16.68 4.50
CA GLN A 20 -57.14 -17.18 4.20
C GLN A 20 -57.24 -18.74 4.29
N PRO A 21 -56.53 -19.57 3.49
CA PRO A 21 -56.54 -21.01 3.68
C PRO A 21 -55.28 -21.57 4.35
N ASP A 22 -55.53 -22.65 5.10
CA ASP A 22 -54.65 -23.41 5.97
C ASP A 22 -53.74 -24.42 5.24
N HIS A 23 -52.64 -24.75 5.93
CA HIS A 23 -51.55 -25.70 5.75
C HIS A 23 -51.57 -26.70 4.56
N ARG A 24 -50.47 -26.66 3.77
CA ARG A 24 -49.86 -27.87 3.17
C ARG A 24 -48.36 -27.92 3.41
N ASP A 25 -47.97 -29.01 4.06
CA ASP A 25 -46.62 -29.44 4.37
C ASP A 25 -45.83 -29.76 3.09
N ARG A 26 -44.66 -29.13 2.90
CA ARG A 26 -43.63 -29.54 1.92
C ARG A 26 -42.26 -29.27 2.50
N THR A 27 -41.66 -30.32 3.04
CA THR A 27 -40.27 -30.40 3.47
C THR A 27 -39.34 -30.12 2.26
N ALA A 28 -38.63 -29.01 2.28
CA ALA A 28 -37.66 -28.64 1.25
C ALA A 28 -36.27 -29.19 1.58
N ALA A 29 -35.68 -29.97 0.68
CA ALA A 29 -34.27 -30.34 0.74
C ALA A 29 -33.38 -29.14 0.31
N PRO A 30 -32.24 -28.88 0.97
CA PRO A 30 -31.44 -27.68 0.71
C PRO A 30 -30.53 -27.83 -0.54
N ALA A 31 -30.49 -26.78 -1.35
CA ALA A 31 -29.61 -26.64 -2.50
C ALA A 31 -28.11 -26.51 -2.09
N PRO A 32 -27.15 -27.02 -2.89
CA PRO A 32 -25.74 -27.00 -2.53
C PRO A 32 -25.14 -25.59 -2.63
N ARG A 33 -24.68 -25.08 -1.48
CA ARG A 33 -23.88 -23.84 -1.33
C ARG A 33 -22.50 -24.00 -1.98
N ARG A 34 -22.39 -23.73 -3.28
CA ARG A 34 -21.12 -23.38 -3.92
C ARG A 34 -20.94 -21.86 -3.88
N ARG A 35 -20.04 -21.36 -3.02
CA ARG A 35 -19.26 -20.12 -3.16
C ARG A 35 -18.62 -19.78 -1.82
N ARG A 36 -17.27 -19.71 -1.80
CA ARG A 36 -16.42 -18.79 -1.01
C ARG A 36 -14.94 -19.21 -0.91
N ALA A 37 -14.48 -20.21 -1.65
CA ALA A 37 -13.05 -20.59 -1.64
C ALA A 37 -12.17 -19.74 -2.59
N GLY A 38 -12.73 -18.94 -3.50
CA GLY A 38 -11.96 -18.21 -4.52
C GLY A 38 -11.57 -16.76 -4.19
N LEU A 39 -12.02 -16.21 -3.06
CA LEU A 39 -11.78 -14.80 -2.71
C LEU A 39 -10.54 -14.60 -1.82
N VAL A 40 -10.11 -15.64 -1.12
CA VAL A 40 -9.02 -15.55 -0.13
C VAL A 40 -7.64 -15.59 -0.81
N THR A 41 -7.54 -16.27 -1.96
CA THR A 41 -6.26 -16.44 -2.68
C THR A 41 -5.81 -15.18 -3.42
N GLY A 42 -6.74 -14.29 -3.80
CA GLY A 42 -6.43 -13.06 -4.55
C GLY A 42 -5.83 -11.94 -3.70
N CYS A 43 -6.18 -11.88 -2.41
CA CYS A 43 -5.72 -10.81 -1.50
C CYS A 43 -4.28 -11.00 -1.01
N ALA A 44 -3.79 -12.24 -0.92
CA ALA A 44 -2.41 -12.52 -0.53
C ALA A 44 -1.39 -12.04 -1.58
N ALA A 45 -1.75 -12.08 -2.87
CA ALA A 45 -0.88 -11.65 -3.96
C ALA A 45 -0.75 -10.11 -4.08
N LEU A 46 -1.65 -9.33 -3.47
CA LEU A 46 -1.54 -7.87 -3.37
C LEU A 46 -0.44 -7.43 -2.38
N LEU A 47 -0.08 -8.28 -1.41
CA LEU A 47 0.97 -7.97 -0.43
C LEU A 47 2.38 -8.07 -1.04
N LEU A 48 2.64 -9.07 -1.88
CA LEU A 48 3.92 -9.22 -2.59
C LEU A 48 4.18 -8.11 -3.62
N ALA A 49 3.12 -7.42 -4.05
CA ALA A 49 3.17 -6.34 -5.03
C ALA A 49 3.48 -4.97 -4.42
N LEU A 50 3.19 -4.77 -3.12
CA LEU A 50 3.35 -3.50 -2.42
C LEU A 50 4.51 -3.52 -1.42
N VAL A 51 4.94 -4.70 -0.98
CA VAL A 51 6.17 -4.90 -0.20
C VAL A 51 7.25 -5.32 -1.19
N GLY A 52 7.88 -4.35 -1.86
CA GLY A 52 9.03 -4.56 -2.72
C GLY A 52 10.30 -4.91 -1.95
N GLY A 53 10.23 -5.92 -1.07
CA GLY A 53 11.36 -6.47 -0.33
C GLY A 53 11.70 -7.86 -0.85
N THR A 54 12.95 -8.07 -1.23
CA THR A 54 13.51 -9.31 -1.76
C THR A 54 13.03 -10.57 -1.03
N GLY A 55 12.44 -11.52 -1.76
CA GLY A 55 12.13 -12.83 -1.18
C GLY A 55 11.31 -13.73 -2.09
N TYR A 56 11.89 -14.20 -3.21
CA TYR A 56 11.74 -15.58 -3.71
C TYR A 56 12.62 -15.82 -4.97
N THR A 57 13.92 -16.08 -4.80
CA THR A 57 14.77 -16.67 -5.85
C THR A 57 15.09 -18.11 -5.49
N VAL A 58 14.07 -18.94 -5.28
CA VAL A 58 14.26 -20.39 -5.17
C VAL A 58 13.31 -21.07 -6.13
N ALA A 59 13.90 -21.78 -7.09
CA ALA A 59 13.27 -22.63 -8.10
C ALA A 59 12.94 -22.01 -9.49
N VAL A 60 13.89 -21.32 -10.12
CA VAL A 60 14.09 -21.45 -11.59
C VAL A 60 15.58 -21.36 -11.93
N VAL A 61 16.40 -22.25 -11.34
CA VAL A 61 17.81 -22.38 -11.73
C VAL A 61 18.17 -23.86 -11.75
N ARG A 62 17.73 -24.57 -12.79
CA ARG A 62 18.34 -25.86 -13.14
C ARG A 62 19.11 -25.82 -14.46
N ASP A 63 19.17 -24.66 -15.12
CA ASP A 63 19.87 -24.48 -16.41
C ASP A 63 20.60 -23.13 -16.55
N ALA A 64 20.85 -22.38 -15.46
CA ALA A 64 21.61 -21.11 -15.56
C ALA A 64 23.13 -21.28 -15.42
N ASP A 65 23.65 -22.50 -15.50
CA ASP A 65 25.09 -22.74 -15.55
C ASP A 65 25.62 -22.44 -16.97
N ARG A 66 25.55 -21.17 -17.34
CA ARG A 66 26.41 -20.60 -18.39
C ARG A 66 27.44 -19.75 -17.67
N SER A 67 28.71 -20.09 -17.80
CA SER A 67 29.81 -19.26 -17.28
C SER A 67 29.60 -17.81 -17.78
N PRO A 68 29.40 -16.83 -16.89
CA PRO A 68 29.00 -15.46 -17.27
C PRO A 68 30.11 -14.64 -17.96
N GLY A 69 31.12 -15.30 -18.55
CA GLY A 69 32.34 -14.66 -19.02
C GLY A 69 33.12 -14.01 -17.87
N ALA A 70 34.20 -13.31 -18.21
CA ALA A 70 34.92 -12.51 -17.24
C ALA A 70 34.06 -11.30 -16.83
N PRO A 71 33.95 -10.95 -15.53
CA PRO A 71 33.21 -9.78 -15.09
C PRO A 71 33.86 -8.52 -15.67
N VAL A 72 33.12 -7.81 -16.53
CA VAL A 72 33.54 -6.53 -17.13
C VAL A 72 33.12 -5.31 -16.29
N TRP A 73 32.52 -5.54 -15.12
CA TRP A 73 32.07 -4.45 -14.25
C TRP A 73 33.26 -3.71 -13.63
N ARG A 74 33.36 -2.41 -13.93
CA ARG A 74 34.26 -1.47 -13.25
C ARG A 74 33.43 -0.69 -12.22
N MET A 75 33.89 -0.65 -10.98
CA MET A 75 33.30 0.24 -9.97
C MET A 75 33.36 1.69 -10.49
N PRO A 76 32.22 2.42 -10.51
CA PRO A 76 32.24 3.84 -10.76
C PRO A 76 33.16 4.51 -9.73
N LYS A 77 34.00 5.45 -10.19
CA LYS A 77 34.78 6.27 -9.25
C LYS A 77 33.80 7.00 -8.34
N PRO A 78 34.02 7.00 -7.00
CA PRO A 78 33.17 7.76 -6.10
C PRO A 78 33.14 9.22 -6.57
N ALA A 79 31.95 9.80 -6.60
CA ALA A 79 31.81 11.24 -6.87
C ALA A 79 32.65 11.99 -5.84
N ALA A 80 33.32 13.06 -6.28
CA ALA A 80 34.14 13.87 -5.39
C ALA A 80 33.30 14.35 -4.20
N ALA A 81 33.80 14.12 -2.98
CA ALA A 81 33.19 14.61 -1.77
C ALA A 81 33.04 16.14 -1.89
N GLY A 82 31.80 16.64 -1.87
CA GLY A 82 31.52 18.08 -1.94
C GLY A 82 30.65 18.54 -3.11
N GLN A 83 30.16 17.65 -3.98
CA GLN A 83 29.02 18.02 -4.84
C GLN A 83 27.78 18.16 -3.94
N ARG A 84 27.47 19.40 -3.53
CA ARG A 84 26.14 19.75 -3.01
C ARG A 84 25.14 19.37 -4.09
N GLN A 85 24.43 18.27 -3.87
CA GLN A 85 23.23 17.97 -4.62
C GLN A 85 22.31 19.18 -4.45
N GLY A 86 21.95 19.82 -5.57
CA GLY A 86 21.01 20.93 -5.55
C GLY A 86 19.74 20.52 -4.81
N ALA A 87 19.07 21.49 -4.19
CA ALA A 87 17.82 21.27 -3.47
C ALA A 87 16.87 20.42 -4.31
N ALA A 88 16.51 19.24 -3.79
CA ALA A 88 15.56 18.38 -4.48
C ALA A 88 14.20 19.08 -4.53
N THR A 89 13.65 19.28 -5.72
CA THR A 89 12.32 19.86 -5.91
C THR A 89 11.29 18.72 -6.11
N GLY A 90 10.00 19.06 -6.15
CA GLY A 90 8.96 18.07 -6.45
C GLY A 90 8.68 17.07 -5.32
N LEU A 91 8.29 15.84 -5.66
CA LEU A 91 7.99 14.80 -4.67
C LEU A 91 9.26 14.32 -3.98
N LYS A 92 10.37 14.27 -4.70
CA LYS A 92 11.66 13.90 -4.15
C LYS A 92 12.13 14.87 -3.06
N GLY A 93 11.83 16.17 -3.21
CA GLY A 93 12.10 17.20 -2.19
C GLY A 93 11.36 16.98 -0.87
N MET A 94 10.21 16.30 -0.91
CA MET A 94 9.41 16.00 0.28
C MET A 94 9.98 14.85 1.11
N LEU A 95 10.85 14.02 0.55
CA LEU A 95 11.52 12.94 1.29
C LEU A 95 12.54 13.52 2.29
N LEU A 96 12.70 12.85 3.44
CA LEU A 96 13.75 13.21 4.40
C LEU A 96 15.13 13.19 3.71
N PRO A 97 15.97 14.22 3.89
CA PRO A 97 17.31 14.25 3.35
C PRO A 97 18.23 13.27 4.10
N TYR A 98 19.22 12.72 3.39
CA TYR A 98 20.27 11.94 4.03
C TYR A 98 21.12 12.79 4.97
N GLY A 99 21.68 12.16 6.00
CA GLY A 99 22.49 12.80 7.04
C GLY A 99 21.67 13.57 8.08
N THR A 100 20.35 13.65 7.93
CA THR A 100 19.46 14.16 8.97
C THR A 100 19.20 13.04 9.96
N GLN A 101 19.33 13.32 11.27
CA GLN A 101 19.03 12.37 12.34
C GLN A 101 19.71 10.99 12.16
N GLU A 102 20.98 11.01 11.72
CA GLU A 102 21.80 9.80 11.56
C GLU A 102 21.33 8.80 10.48
N PHE A 103 20.33 9.17 9.65
CA PHE A 103 19.88 8.35 8.54
C PHE A 103 20.79 8.50 7.33
N VAL A 104 21.37 7.39 6.87
CA VAL A 104 22.22 7.36 5.66
C VAL A 104 21.51 6.64 4.51
N ARG A 105 22.17 6.63 3.33
CA ARG A 105 21.67 5.93 2.14
C ARG A 105 21.45 4.44 2.46
N GLY A 106 20.21 3.99 2.25
CA GLY A 106 19.82 2.59 2.44
C GLY A 106 20.16 1.69 1.24
N PRO A 107 19.68 0.43 1.28
CA PRO A 107 19.84 -0.53 0.19
C PRO A 107 19.01 -0.15 -1.04
N ASP A 108 19.36 -0.68 -2.21
CA ASP A 108 18.64 -0.35 -3.43
C ASP A 108 17.18 -0.87 -3.43
N ILE A 109 16.27 -0.04 -3.94
CA ILE A 109 14.84 -0.37 -4.09
C ILE A 109 14.65 -1.06 -5.44
N GLY A 110 14.80 -2.38 -5.45
CA GLY A 110 14.75 -3.17 -6.68
C GLY A 110 15.77 -2.66 -7.70
N GLU A 111 15.30 -2.32 -8.90
CA GLU A 111 16.15 -1.80 -9.99
C GLU A 111 16.35 -0.26 -9.95
N PHE A 112 15.67 0.45 -9.05
CA PHE A 112 15.63 1.91 -9.02
C PHE A 112 16.76 2.55 -8.19
N GLY A 113 17.57 1.72 -7.53
CA GLY A 113 18.56 2.21 -6.57
C GLY A 113 17.93 2.71 -5.27
N ALA A 114 18.74 3.30 -4.39
CA ALA A 114 18.28 3.81 -3.09
C ALA A 114 17.44 5.10 -3.13
N ASP A 115 17.34 5.80 -4.28
CA ASP A 115 16.67 7.10 -4.39
C ASP A 115 16.24 7.39 -5.83
N ALA A 116 14.92 7.44 -6.09
CA ALA A 116 14.36 7.56 -7.43
C ALA A 116 13.08 8.42 -7.47
N GLU A 117 12.82 9.04 -8.62
CA GLU A 117 11.56 9.74 -8.91
C GLU A 117 11.04 9.29 -10.27
N LEU A 118 9.75 8.95 -10.32
CA LEU A 118 9.05 8.42 -11.47
C LEU A 118 7.91 9.36 -11.85
N SER A 119 7.71 9.52 -13.17
CA SER A 119 6.51 10.18 -13.71
C SER A 119 5.23 9.41 -13.35
N GLY A 120 4.08 10.06 -13.43
CA GLY A 120 2.78 9.40 -13.20
C GLY A 120 2.54 8.17 -14.09
N ALA A 121 3.02 8.21 -15.35
CA ALA A 121 2.92 7.07 -16.27
C ALA A 121 3.82 5.91 -15.82
N GLN A 122 5.09 6.16 -15.50
CA GLN A 122 6.02 5.15 -14.99
C GLN A 122 5.53 4.56 -13.66
N ALA A 123 5.05 5.40 -12.74
CA ALA A 123 4.50 4.98 -11.47
C ALA A 123 3.23 4.11 -11.63
N THR A 124 2.37 4.46 -12.59
CA THR A 124 1.16 3.68 -12.92
C THR A 124 1.54 2.30 -13.45
N GLU A 125 2.50 2.24 -14.37
CA GLU A 125 2.95 0.97 -14.95
C GLU A 125 3.66 0.09 -13.92
N LEU A 126 4.53 0.66 -13.07
CA LEU A 126 5.17 -0.08 -11.98
C LEU A 126 4.13 -0.77 -11.08
N ARG A 127 3.06 -0.06 -10.71
CA ARG A 127 1.98 -0.62 -9.89
C ARG A 127 1.19 -1.72 -10.62
N LYS A 128 1.04 -1.63 -11.94
CA LYS A 128 0.42 -2.69 -12.75
C LYS A 128 1.34 -3.90 -12.92
N GLN A 129 2.64 -3.71 -13.05
CA GLN A 129 3.63 -4.80 -13.13
C GLN A 129 3.62 -5.67 -11.88
N ALA A 130 3.34 -5.07 -10.73
CA ALA A 130 3.18 -5.79 -9.47
C ALA A 130 2.01 -6.81 -9.52
N LEU A 131 1.04 -6.62 -10.42
CA LEU A 131 -0.09 -7.53 -10.64
C LEU A 131 0.22 -8.67 -11.64
N ARG A 132 1.44 -8.76 -12.20
CA ARG A 132 1.75 -9.66 -13.32
C ARG A 132 1.45 -11.13 -13.04
N ASN A 133 1.61 -11.56 -11.79
CA ASN A 133 1.43 -12.94 -11.32
C ASN A 133 -0.03 -13.28 -10.97
N LEU A 134 -0.97 -12.33 -11.11
CA LEU A 134 -2.38 -12.59 -10.88
C LEU A 134 -3.07 -13.22 -12.10
N PRO A 135 -4.10 -14.04 -11.89
CA PRO A 135 -5.03 -14.45 -12.93
C PRO A 135 -5.52 -13.27 -13.79
N LEU A 136 -5.62 -13.48 -15.11
CA LEU A 136 -5.87 -12.41 -16.08
C LEU A 136 -7.09 -11.54 -15.75
N SER A 137 -8.18 -12.14 -15.29
CA SER A 137 -9.42 -11.42 -14.93
C SER A 137 -9.19 -10.49 -13.74
N GLN A 138 -8.55 -10.97 -12.69
CA GLN A 138 -8.21 -10.20 -11.48
C GLN A 138 -7.20 -9.10 -11.81
N ARG A 139 -6.16 -9.43 -12.59
CA ARG A 139 -5.16 -8.48 -13.07
C ARG A 139 -5.79 -7.31 -13.83
N ARG A 140 -6.71 -7.59 -14.76
CA ARG A 140 -7.43 -6.56 -15.52
C ARG A 140 -8.31 -5.69 -14.65
N GLN A 141 -8.99 -6.28 -13.67
CA GLN A 141 -9.83 -5.53 -12.73
C GLN A 141 -9.00 -4.57 -11.88
N LEU A 142 -7.92 -5.06 -11.27
CA LEU A 142 -7.05 -4.24 -10.43
C LEU A 142 -6.28 -3.19 -11.24
N ALA A 143 -5.85 -3.51 -12.46
CA ALA A 143 -5.21 -2.53 -13.35
C ALA A 143 -6.14 -1.33 -13.65
N LYS A 144 -7.43 -1.59 -13.90
CA LYS A 144 -8.43 -0.51 -14.08
C LYS A 144 -8.60 0.35 -12.83
N GLU A 145 -8.55 -0.25 -11.65
CA GLU A 145 -8.61 0.51 -10.39
C GLU A 145 -7.35 1.36 -10.18
N ILE A 146 -6.17 0.88 -10.60
CA ILE A 146 -4.94 1.68 -10.60
C ILE A 146 -5.08 2.87 -11.56
N ASP A 147 -5.60 2.65 -12.78
CA ASP A 147 -5.80 3.73 -13.75
C ASP A 147 -6.74 4.84 -13.24
N LYS A 148 -7.80 4.47 -12.51
CA LYS A 148 -8.73 5.42 -11.89
C LYS A 148 -8.08 6.27 -10.79
N GLN A 149 -6.98 5.81 -10.20
CA GLN A 149 -6.30 6.55 -9.14
C GLN A 149 -5.50 7.75 -9.67
N GLN A 150 -5.24 7.80 -10.98
CA GLN A 150 -4.65 8.95 -11.66
C GLN A 150 -3.34 9.41 -11.00
N VAL A 151 -2.41 8.48 -10.78
CA VAL A 151 -1.10 8.76 -10.17
C VAL A 151 -0.36 9.81 -11.01
N LYS A 152 0.09 10.89 -10.37
CA LYS A 152 0.76 12.02 -11.01
C LYS A 152 2.28 11.93 -10.94
N GLY A 153 2.80 11.22 -9.95
CA GLY A 153 4.22 10.93 -9.79
C GLY A 153 4.46 10.05 -8.57
N MET A 154 5.67 9.54 -8.48
CA MET A 154 6.13 8.73 -7.36
C MET A 154 7.57 9.08 -7.03
N ALA A 155 7.89 9.22 -5.75
CA ALA A 155 9.27 9.30 -5.27
C ALA A 155 9.53 8.18 -4.29
N MET A 156 10.72 7.59 -4.35
CA MET A 156 11.10 6.43 -3.55
C MET A 156 12.47 6.71 -2.94
N ARG A 157 12.64 6.44 -1.65
CA ARG A 157 13.95 6.51 -1.01
C ARG A 157 14.10 5.49 0.10
N SER A 158 15.28 4.89 0.14
CA SER A 158 15.67 3.94 1.16
C SER A 158 16.66 4.57 2.14
N TYR A 159 16.57 4.21 3.40
CA TYR A 159 17.41 4.69 4.48
C TYR A 159 17.98 3.52 5.27
N LEU A 160 19.12 3.75 5.90
CA LEU A 160 19.63 2.93 6.98
C LEU A 160 19.70 3.81 8.23
N SER A 161 19.09 3.36 9.32
CA SER A 161 19.24 4.02 10.63
C SER A 161 20.66 3.83 11.12
N ASN A 162 21.28 4.91 11.60
CA ASN A 162 22.63 4.93 12.13
C ASN A 162 23.71 4.58 11.07
N GLY A 163 24.30 5.62 10.49
CA GLY A 163 25.41 5.48 9.53
C GLY A 163 26.64 4.74 10.07
N ASP A 164 26.86 4.75 11.39
CA ASP A 164 27.99 4.08 12.03
C ASP A 164 27.80 2.56 12.17
N ALA A 165 26.58 2.06 11.93
CA ALA A 165 26.34 0.62 11.78
C ALA A 165 27.05 0.04 10.55
N VAL A 166 27.38 0.87 9.55
CA VAL A 166 28.15 0.47 8.37
C VAL A 166 29.64 0.39 8.74
N GLY A 167 30.03 -0.70 9.40
CA GLY A 167 31.43 -1.00 9.73
C GLY A 167 31.69 -1.33 11.20
N ASN A 168 30.68 -1.19 12.06
CA ASN A 168 30.80 -1.55 13.48
C ASN A 168 29.66 -2.48 13.90
N ALA A 169 29.99 -3.75 14.13
CA ALA A 169 29.05 -4.78 14.54
C ALA A 169 28.32 -4.45 15.86
N TYR A 170 28.90 -3.60 16.72
CA TYR A 170 28.29 -3.19 17.98
C TYR A 170 27.03 -2.32 17.78
N TYR A 171 26.95 -1.55 16.70
CA TYR A 171 25.81 -0.68 16.39
C TYR A 171 24.81 -1.34 15.42
N ALA A 172 25.12 -2.54 14.92
CA ALA A 172 24.27 -3.26 13.96
C ALA A 172 22.99 -3.81 14.60
N ASP A 173 23.00 -4.12 15.90
CA ASP A 173 21.87 -4.75 16.60
C ASP A 173 20.64 -3.84 16.75
N HIS A 174 20.79 -2.54 16.52
CA HIS A 174 19.70 -1.55 16.53
C HIS A 174 19.47 -0.90 15.17
N ALA A 175 20.22 -1.32 14.15
CA ALA A 175 20.09 -0.79 12.81
C ALA A 175 18.86 -1.40 12.12
N PHE A 176 18.07 -0.54 11.48
CA PHE A 176 16.95 -0.89 10.65
C PHE A 176 17.05 -0.16 9.31
N THR A 177 16.57 -0.82 8.27
CA THR A 177 16.39 -0.20 6.96
C THR A 177 14.97 0.32 6.82
N VAL A 178 14.80 1.41 6.10
CA VAL A 178 13.47 1.95 5.77
C VAL A 178 13.37 2.17 4.29
N GLU A 179 12.29 1.70 3.68
CA GLU A 179 11.86 2.08 2.33
C GLU A 179 10.65 3.00 2.45
N ILE A 180 10.72 4.20 1.88
CA ILE A 180 9.61 5.15 1.80
C ILE A 180 9.23 5.38 0.34
N VAL A 181 7.95 5.21 0.05
CA VAL A 181 7.34 5.51 -1.24
C VAL A 181 6.28 6.59 -1.06
N LEU A 182 6.49 7.72 -1.73
CA LEU A 182 5.53 8.80 -1.87
C LEU A 182 4.86 8.68 -3.23
N ALA A 183 3.53 8.67 -3.27
CA ALA A 183 2.78 8.72 -4.53
C ALA A 183 1.80 9.89 -4.52
N ARG A 184 1.95 10.83 -5.45
CA ARG A 184 0.96 11.89 -5.65
C ARG A 184 -0.21 11.33 -6.45
N MET A 185 -1.39 11.33 -5.85
CA MET A 185 -2.60 10.80 -6.48
C MET A 185 -3.38 11.91 -7.18
N GLY A 186 -4.36 11.57 -8.01
CA GLY A 186 -5.13 12.56 -8.75
C GLY A 186 -6.03 13.44 -7.87
N SER A 187 -6.29 13.05 -6.61
CA SER A 187 -7.02 13.87 -5.65
C SER A 187 -6.82 13.37 -4.22
N SER A 188 -7.03 14.25 -3.22
CA SER A 188 -7.03 13.85 -1.80
C SER A 188 -8.12 12.85 -1.44
N ARG A 189 -9.25 12.83 -2.18
CA ARG A 189 -10.29 11.81 -2.00
C ARG A 189 -9.76 10.43 -2.42
N THR A 190 -9.04 10.37 -3.54
CA THR A 190 -8.41 9.14 -4.02
C THR A 190 -7.38 8.63 -3.01
N VAL A 191 -6.52 9.50 -2.49
CA VAL A 191 -5.55 9.11 -1.45
C VAL A 191 -6.23 8.52 -0.23
N ARG A 192 -7.25 9.20 0.31
CA ARG A 192 -8.01 8.72 1.47
C ARG A 192 -8.63 7.35 1.22
N SER A 193 -9.20 7.15 0.03
CA SER A 193 -9.78 5.86 -0.36
C SER A 193 -8.73 4.75 -0.43
N VAL A 194 -7.55 5.03 -1.00
CA VAL A 194 -6.49 4.04 -1.16
C VAL A 194 -5.84 3.71 0.18
N ALA A 195 -5.49 4.72 0.97
CA ALA A 195 -4.95 4.52 2.31
C ALA A 195 -5.95 3.78 3.20
N GLY A 196 -7.23 4.20 3.21
CA GLY A 196 -8.28 3.53 3.97
C GLY A 196 -8.45 2.06 3.56
N PHE A 197 -8.41 1.76 2.25
CA PHE A 197 -8.44 0.38 1.77
C PHE A 197 -7.23 -0.44 2.24
N GLN A 198 -6.00 0.10 2.13
CA GLN A 198 -4.79 -0.58 2.61
C GLN A 198 -4.90 -0.90 4.10
N GLN A 199 -5.29 0.09 4.91
CA GLN A 199 -5.44 -0.05 6.35
C GLN A 199 -6.51 -1.09 6.72
N GLN A 200 -7.69 -1.01 6.10
CA GLN A 200 -8.78 -1.97 6.31
C GLN A 200 -8.38 -3.39 5.89
N LEU A 201 -7.59 -3.54 4.82
CA LEU A 201 -7.10 -4.84 4.38
C LEU A 201 -6.20 -5.47 5.44
N PHE A 202 -5.21 -4.74 5.96
CA PHE A 202 -4.36 -5.24 7.05
C PHE A 202 -5.16 -5.58 8.30
N GLU A 203 -6.13 -4.73 8.68
CA GLU A 203 -7.02 -4.97 9.82
C GLU A 203 -7.94 -6.18 9.62
N ALA A 204 -8.35 -6.46 8.38
CA ALA A 204 -9.24 -7.58 8.03
C ALA A 204 -8.50 -8.92 8.04
N LEU A 205 -7.19 -8.94 7.74
CA LEU A 205 -6.40 -10.16 7.76
C LEU A 205 -6.20 -10.72 9.18
N LYS A 206 -6.33 -9.90 10.23
CA LYS A 206 -6.23 -10.24 11.67
C LYS A 206 -4.93 -10.93 12.13
N VAL A 207 -4.04 -11.28 11.21
CA VAL A 207 -2.72 -11.85 11.50
C VAL A 207 -1.70 -10.77 11.89
N PHE A 208 -1.88 -9.54 11.40
CA PHE A 208 -0.97 -8.45 11.72
C PHE A 208 -1.36 -7.81 13.05
N ARG A 209 -0.35 -7.55 13.88
CA ARG A 209 -0.50 -6.76 15.10
C ARG A 209 -0.54 -5.28 14.75
N ALA A 210 -1.28 -4.50 15.52
CA ALA A 210 -1.21 -3.05 15.41
C ALA A 210 0.20 -2.56 15.80
N GLY A 211 0.79 -1.72 14.96
CA GLY A 211 2.03 -1.01 15.26
C GLY A 211 1.78 0.25 16.10
N PRO A 212 2.86 0.97 16.46
CA PRO A 212 2.76 2.24 17.15
C PRO A 212 1.93 3.26 16.36
N ARG A 213 1.26 4.15 17.09
CA ARG A 213 0.64 5.33 16.48
C ARG A 213 1.71 6.36 16.17
N ILE A 214 1.52 7.09 15.08
CA ILE A 214 2.37 8.22 14.72
C ILE A 214 1.77 9.48 15.33
N GLU A 215 2.53 10.13 16.20
CA GLU A 215 2.14 11.38 16.85
C GLU A 215 1.87 12.47 15.79
N GLY A 216 0.89 13.36 16.03
CA GLY A 216 0.52 14.41 15.07
C GLY A 216 -0.23 13.93 13.81
N HIS A 217 -0.10 12.66 13.43
CA HIS A 217 -0.60 12.11 12.16
C HIS A 217 -1.65 11.02 12.35
N LYS A 218 -2.89 11.43 12.65
CA LYS A 218 -4.03 10.51 12.87
C LYS A 218 -4.35 9.60 11.68
N ASN A 219 -3.92 9.98 10.48
CA ASN A 219 -4.14 9.26 9.22
C ASN A 219 -3.13 8.14 8.99
N ALA A 220 -2.08 8.04 9.82
CA ALA A 220 -1.08 6.99 9.75
C ALA A 220 -1.52 5.74 10.52
N ARG A 221 -1.27 4.58 9.94
CA ARG A 221 -1.42 3.27 10.59
C ARG A 221 -0.23 2.40 10.25
N CYS A 222 0.30 1.74 11.27
CA CYS A 222 1.41 0.80 11.14
C CYS A 222 0.97 -0.59 11.57
N PHE A 223 1.58 -1.61 10.97
CA PHE A 223 1.25 -3.00 11.17
C PHE A 223 2.54 -3.81 11.31
N LEU A 224 2.55 -4.71 12.29
CA LEU A 224 3.66 -5.59 12.62
C LEU A 224 3.26 -7.05 12.33
N PRO A 225 4.20 -7.93 11.96
CA PRO A 225 3.93 -9.35 11.82
C PRO A 225 3.54 -9.99 13.17
N PRO A 226 2.94 -11.19 13.16
CA PRO A 226 2.70 -11.98 14.36
C PRO A 226 3.97 -12.16 15.22
N THR A 227 3.82 -12.15 16.55
CA THR A 227 4.94 -12.29 17.50
C THR A 227 5.65 -13.65 17.38
N ASP A 228 4.90 -14.69 17.03
CA ASP A 228 5.34 -16.09 16.92
C ASP A 228 5.95 -16.45 15.55
N SER A 229 6.21 -15.45 14.71
CA SER A 229 6.94 -15.67 13.46
C SER A 229 8.32 -16.27 13.75
N LYS A 230 8.64 -17.41 13.13
CA LYS A 230 9.94 -18.08 13.22
C LYS A 230 11.06 -17.31 12.51
N GLU A 231 10.72 -16.27 11.77
CA GLU A 231 11.69 -15.41 11.08
C GLU A 231 12.59 -14.69 12.07
N LYS A 232 13.86 -14.53 11.71
CA LYS A 232 14.84 -13.75 12.49
C LYS A 232 14.75 -12.25 12.24
N LEU A 233 14.05 -11.87 11.17
CA LEU A 233 13.78 -10.49 10.80
C LEU A 233 12.43 -10.05 11.36
N ASP A 234 12.36 -8.80 11.77
CA ASP A 234 11.12 -8.12 12.06
C ASP A 234 10.86 -7.05 11.00
N ALA A 235 9.59 -6.69 10.84
CA ALA A 235 9.19 -5.69 9.87
C ALA A 235 8.04 -4.86 10.39
N MET A 236 7.94 -3.61 9.95
CA MET A 236 6.78 -2.77 10.17
C MET A 236 6.38 -2.14 8.86
N THR A 237 5.11 -2.29 8.48
CA THR A 237 4.57 -1.63 7.29
C THR A 237 3.58 -0.57 7.73
N CYS A 238 3.77 0.65 7.25
CA CYS A 238 2.91 1.78 7.55
C CYS A 238 2.28 2.34 6.27
N SER A 239 1.01 2.73 6.39
CA SER A 239 0.26 3.47 5.36
C SER A 239 -0.28 4.76 5.98
N ALA A 240 0.05 5.89 5.37
CA ALA A 240 -0.32 7.23 5.79
C ALA A 240 -0.61 8.13 4.59
N TYR A 241 -1.10 9.34 4.85
CA TYR A 241 -1.25 10.34 3.81
C TYR A 241 -1.26 11.75 4.35
N GLU A 242 -0.79 12.68 3.52
CA GLU A 242 -0.90 14.13 3.70
C GLU A 242 -1.35 14.79 2.39
N GLY A 243 -2.43 15.58 2.44
CA GLY A 243 -2.99 16.22 1.25
C GLY A 243 -3.37 15.23 0.14
N ASP A 244 -2.68 15.31 -1.00
CA ASP A 244 -2.80 14.42 -2.16
C ASP A 244 -1.64 13.40 -2.29
N VAL A 245 -0.78 13.31 -1.28
CA VAL A 245 0.36 12.39 -1.22
C VAL A 245 0.02 11.18 -0.34
N LEU A 246 0.04 9.99 -0.96
CA LEU A 246 0.04 8.71 -0.26
C LEU A 246 1.47 8.38 0.20
N VAL A 247 1.62 7.94 1.44
CA VAL A 247 2.90 7.53 2.03
C VAL A 247 2.80 6.06 2.40
N SER A 248 3.66 5.24 1.80
CA SER A 248 3.87 3.85 2.18
C SER A 248 5.29 3.70 2.70
N ALA A 249 5.45 3.17 3.92
CA ALA A 249 6.75 2.94 4.52
C ALA A 249 6.89 1.48 4.96
N THR A 250 8.04 0.88 4.69
CA THR A 250 8.39 -0.46 5.18
C THR A 250 9.71 -0.37 5.91
N MET A 251 9.71 -0.74 7.19
CA MET A 251 10.89 -0.82 8.03
C MET A 251 11.24 -2.28 8.27
N GLN A 252 12.53 -2.62 8.26
CA GLN A 252 13.02 -3.98 8.46
C GLN A 252 14.28 -3.98 9.32
N ALA A 253 14.41 -4.94 10.21
CA ALA A 253 15.59 -5.13 11.06
C ALA A 253 15.77 -6.59 11.46
N ALA A 254 16.94 -6.94 11.97
CA ALA A 254 17.06 -8.11 12.82
C ALA A 254 16.16 -7.94 14.05
N LYS A 255 15.54 -9.02 14.53
CA LYS A 255 14.70 -8.94 15.73
C LYS A 255 15.52 -8.52 16.96
N PRO A 256 15.01 -7.58 17.78
CA PRO A 256 13.77 -6.83 17.61
C PRO A 256 13.94 -5.56 16.74
N LEU A 257 12.91 -5.20 15.96
CA LEU A 257 12.87 -3.89 15.32
C LEU A 257 12.64 -2.80 16.37
N ASP A 258 13.43 -1.72 16.32
CA ASP A 258 13.16 -0.49 17.05
C ASP A 258 11.93 0.23 16.46
N THR A 259 10.75 -0.22 16.89
CA THR A 259 9.47 0.34 16.44
C THR A 259 9.28 1.80 16.85
N LYS A 260 9.96 2.27 17.90
CA LYS A 260 9.85 3.65 18.37
C LYS A 260 10.66 4.58 17.48
N GLY A 261 11.95 4.30 17.25
CA GLY A 261 12.78 5.06 16.31
C GLY A 261 12.20 5.05 14.90
N ALA A 262 11.67 3.90 14.45
CA ALA A 262 10.97 3.80 13.17
C ALA A 262 9.70 4.68 13.09
N ALA A 263 8.92 4.78 14.17
CA ALA A 263 7.73 5.63 14.22
C ALA A 263 8.10 7.13 14.27
N GLU A 264 9.16 7.50 14.99
CA GLU A 264 9.68 8.86 15.04
C GLU A 264 10.19 9.31 13.66
N MET A 265 10.94 8.46 12.95
CA MET A 265 11.36 8.73 11.57
C MET A 265 10.16 8.95 10.64
N LEU A 266 9.11 8.13 10.76
CA LEU A 266 7.90 8.30 9.95
C LEU A 266 7.14 9.58 10.30
N ARG A 267 7.10 9.99 11.58
CA ARG A 267 6.54 11.29 12.00
C ARG A 267 7.28 12.42 11.27
N ASP A 268 8.61 12.43 11.36
CA ASP A 268 9.41 13.51 10.80
C ASP A 268 9.31 13.56 9.27
N GLN A 269 9.15 12.41 8.62
CA GLN A 269 8.82 12.34 7.20
C GLN A 269 7.45 12.98 6.89
N LEU A 270 6.42 12.70 7.69
CA LEU A 270 5.09 13.24 7.47
C LEU A 270 5.01 14.75 7.76
N ASP A 271 5.69 15.22 8.80
CA ASP A 271 5.85 16.65 9.11
C ASP A 271 6.49 17.40 7.95
N ARG A 272 7.55 16.83 7.35
CA ARG A 272 8.19 17.41 6.17
C ARG A 272 7.25 17.52 4.96
N ILE A 273 6.37 16.54 4.74
CA ILE A 273 5.39 16.59 3.64
C ILE A 273 4.33 17.67 3.90
N LYS A 274 3.92 17.84 5.16
CA LYS A 274 2.94 18.85 5.56
C LYS A 274 3.48 20.27 5.42
N GLU A 275 4.78 20.45 5.53
CA GLU A 275 5.46 21.76 5.42
C GLU A 275 6.49 21.79 4.27
N PRO A 276 6.08 21.70 2.99
CA PRO A 276 7.02 21.63 1.87
C PRO A 276 7.94 22.85 1.76
N GLY A 277 7.52 24.01 2.30
CA GLY A 277 8.29 25.26 2.26
C GLY A 277 9.57 25.25 3.10
N GLN A 278 9.77 24.25 3.97
CA GLN A 278 11.04 24.04 4.68
C GLN A 278 12.00 23.10 3.93
N ALA A 279 11.58 22.54 2.80
CA ALA A 279 12.43 21.78 1.89
C ALA A 279 13.19 22.75 0.96
N VAL A 280 14.17 23.46 1.51
CA VAL A 280 15.12 24.32 0.79
C VAL A 280 16.44 23.63 0.54
#